data_AF-A0A1G4QZM9-F1
#
_entry.id   AF-A0A1G4QZM9-F1
#
_cell.length_a   1.000
_cell.length_b   1.000
_cell.length_c   1.000
_cell.angle_alpha   90.00
_cell.angle_beta   90.00
_cell.angle_gamma   90.00
#
_symmetry.space_group_name_H-M   'P 1'
#
loop_
_entity.id
_entity.type
_entity.pdbx_description
1 polymer ?
#
loop_
_entity_poly.entity_id
_entity_poly.type
_entity_poly.pdbx_seq_one_letter_code
_entity_poly.pdbx_strand_id
1 'polypeptide(L)'
;MAAIQDKFGAVGCIAGVATAGIPQGALVAQELGLPFIYVRSKPKEHGTGSMIEGDAATTSGKRVVVIEDLLSTGKSSLQAVEALRAAGYDVAGLAAIFTYGFDIADENFKQANCPYVTLSNYNALIKYAEEHQFINEKDVNLLRQWRENPSTWGEMAAS
;
A
#
# COMPACT_ATOMS: atom_id res chain seq x y z
N MET A 1 -8.16 -7.09 -10.02
CA MET A 1 -8.52 -6.02 -10.98
C MET A 1 -9.79 -5.28 -10.59
N ALA A 2 -10.90 -5.98 -10.27
CA ALA A 2 -12.16 -5.36 -9.83
C ALA A 2 -11.98 -4.27 -8.76
N ALA A 3 -11.25 -4.56 -7.67
CA ALA A 3 -10.99 -3.57 -6.61
C ALA A 3 -10.34 -2.26 -7.10
N ILE A 4 -9.48 -2.31 -8.13
CA ILE A 4 -8.85 -1.12 -8.70
C ILE A 4 -9.87 -0.34 -9.53
N GLN A 5 -10.60 -1.04 -10.42
CA GLN A 5 -11.58 -0.42 -11.29
C GLN A 5 -12.76 0.17 -10.51
N ASP A 6 -13.27 -0.55 -9.52
CA ASP A 6 -14.40 -0.13 -8.68
C ASP A 6 -14.03 1.08 -7.81
N LYS A 7 -12.80 1.11 -7.27
CA LYS A 7 -12.36 2.17 -6.36
C LYS A 7 -11.86 3.42 -7.09
N PHE A 8 -11.14 3.25 -8.19
CA PHE A 8 -10.37 4.31 -8.84
C PHE A 8 -10.84 4.66 -10.25
N GLY A 9 -11.72 3.84 -10.84
CA GLY A 9 -12.19 4.01 -12.22
C GLY A 9 -11.10 3.73 -13.25
N ALA A 10 -11.20 4.41 -14.39
CA ALA A 10 -10.22 4.30 -15.47
C ALA A 10 -8.88 4.94 -15.08
N VAL A 11 -7.80 4.18 -15.23
CA VAL A 11 -6.42 4.60 -14.94
C VAL A 11 -5.54 4.32 -16.16
N GLY A 12 -4.47 5.09 -16.31
CA GLY A 12 -3.60 5.03 -17.48
C GLY A 12 -2.23 4.38 -17.21
N CYS A 13 -1.89 4.10 -15.95
CA CYS A 13 -0.62 3.54 -15.53
C CYS A 13 -0.75 2.86 -14.17
N ILE A 14 0.13 1.89 -13.90
CA ILE A 14 0.30 1.25 -12.60
C ILE A 14 1.70 1.54 -12.08
N ALA A 15 1.81 1.91 -10.80
CA ALA A 15 3.08 2.17 -10.14
C ALA A 15 3.31 1.20 -8.97
N GLY A 16 4.39 0.41 -8.99
CA GLY A 16 4.79 -0.40 -7.84
C GLY A 16 5.64 0.37 -6.84
N VAL A 17 5.41 0.19 -5.53
CA VAL A 17 6.33 0.69 -4.50
C VAL A 17 7.53 -0.25 -4.38
N ALA A 18 8.75 0.30 -4.47
CA ALA A 18 9.95 -0.53 -4.35
C ALA A 18 10.16 -0.99 -2.89
N THR A 19 10.45 -2.26 -2.64
CA THR A 19 10.65 -3.35 -3.62
C THR A 19 9.46 -4.30 -3.70
N ALA A 20 8.74 -4.47 -2.60
CA ALA A 20 7.76 -5.53 -2.43
C ALA A 20 6.48 -5.33 -3.24
N GLY A 21 6.14 -4.10 -3.64
CA GLY A 21 5.00 -3.81 -4.52
C GLY A 21 5.29 -3.98 -6.01
N ILE A 22 6.57 -4.16 -6.41
CA ILE A 22 6.96 -4.25 -7.83
C ILE A 22 6.37 -5.49 -8.52
N PRO A 23 6.53 -6.73 -8.01
CA PRO A 23 6.03 -7.92 -8.70
C PRO A 23 4.52 -7.87 -8.94
N GLN A 24 3.77 -7.48 -7.91
CA GLN A 24 2.32 -7.36 -7.91
C GLN A 24 1.89 -6.26 -8.87
N GLY A 25 2.54 -5.10 -8.82
CA GLY A 25 2.25 -4.00 -9.72
C GLY A 25 2.50 -4.35 -11.19
N ALA A 26 3.57 -5.08 -11.49
CA ALA A 26 3.86 -5.55 -12.84
C ALA A 26 2.77 -6.51 -13.35
N LEU A 27 2.33 -7.47 -12.52
CA LEU A 27 1.26 -8.40 -12.88
C LEU A 27 -0.09 -7.69 -13.06
N VAL A 28 -0.40 -6.70 -12.21
CA VAL A 28 -1.60 -5.86 -12.35
C VAL A 28 -1.57 -5.08 -13.67
N ALA A 29 -0.43 -4.48 -14.01
CA ALA A 29 -0.27 -3.73 -15.25
C ALA A 29 -0.45 -4.62 -16.48
N GLN A 30 0.16 -5.81 -16.45
CA GLN A 30 0.03 -6.81 -17.52
C GLN A 30 -1.44 -7.22 -17.72
N GLU A 31 -2.14 -7.55 -16.65
CA GLU A 31 -3.55 -7.98 -16.71
C GLU A 31 -4.48 -6.86 -17.23
N LEU A 32 -4.18 -5.61 -16.89
CA LEU A 32 -4.96 -4.45 -17.35
C LEU A 32 -4.53 -3.93 -18.72
N GLY A 33 -3.46 -4.46 -19.31
CA GLY A 33 -2.88 -3.93 -20.56
C GLY A 33 -2.37 -2.49 -20.43
N LEU A 34 -1.90 -2.12 -19.24
CA LEU A 34 -1.42 -0.77 -18.92
C LEU A 34 0.10 -0.71 -18.80
N PRO A 35 0.72 0.46 -19.04
CA PRO A 35 2.15 0.65 -18.75
C PRO A 35 2.42 0.54 -17.24
N PHE A 36 3.63 0.09 -16.93
CA PHE A 36 4.11 -0.09 -15.57
C PHE A 36 5.32 0.82 -15.28
N ILE A 37 5.32 1.44 -14.11
CA ILE A 37 6.46 2.14 -13.53
C ILE A 37 6.67 1.65 -12.10
N TYR A 38 7.80 1.98 -11.48
CA TYR A 38 7.96 1.79 -10.04
C TYR A 38 8.66 2.98 -9.39
N VAL A 39 8.42 3.14 -8.09
CA VAL A 39 8.96 4.24 -7.29
C VAL A 39 9.96 3.70 -6.28
N ARG A 40 11.19 4.20 -6.36
CA ARG A 40 12.29 3.90 -5.44
C ARG A 40 12.04 4.52 -4.07
N SER A 41 12.59 3.91 -3.03
CA SER A 41 12.58 4.46 -1.67
C SER A 41 13.50 5.68 -1.50
N LYS A 42 14.45 5.89 -2.41
CA LYS A 42 15.38 7.03 -2.41
C LYS A 42 15.67 7.50 -3.84
N PRO A 43 15.97 8.80 -4.03
CA PRO A 43 16.48 9.35 -5.28
C PRO A 43 17.69 8.58 -5.83
N LYS A 44 17.88 8.59 -7.16
CA LYS A 44 19.15 8.17 -7.75
C LYS A 44 20.29 9.06 -7.25
N GLU A 45 21.43 8.45 -6.94
CA GLU A 45 22.63 9.19 -6.55
C GLU A 45 23.20 10.03 -7.70
N HIS A 46 22.96 9.64 -8.95
CA HIS A 46 23.52 10.29 -10.15
C HIS A 46 22.41 10.53 -11.18
N GLY A 47 22.44 11.66 -11.89
CA GLY A 47 21.44 12.03 -12.91
C GLY A 47 20.39 13.02 -12.40
N THR A 48 19.13 12.88 -12.82
CA THR A 48 18.04 13.83 -12.52
C THR A 48 17.49 13.77 -11.09
N GLY A 49 18.00 12.85 -10.25
CA GLY A 49 17.47 12.61 -8.90
C GLY A 49 16.06 11.99 -8.88
N SER A 50 15.55 11.49 -10.02
CA SER A 50 14.22 10.86 -10.09
C SER A 50 14.14 9.62 -9.19
N MET A 51 13.02 9.49 -8.47
CA MET A 51 12.63 8.26 -7.77
C MET A 51 11.83 7.30 -8.67
N ILE A 52 11.35 7.77 -9.82
CA ILE A 52 10.48 6.99 -10.72
C ILE A 52 11.32 6.31 -11.80
N GLU A 53 11.06 5.04 -12.01
CA GLU A 53 11.70 4.18 -13.01
C GLU A 53 10.65 3.61 -13.96
N GLY A 54 10.95 3.60 -15.26
CA GLY A 54 10.03 3.23 -16.33
C GLY A 54 10.03 4.26 -17.46
N ASP A 55 9.22 4.04 -18.50
CA ASP A 55 9.21 4.90 -19.68
C ASP A 55 8.25 6.09 -19.53
N ALA A 56 8.81 7.24 -19.12
CA ALA A 56 8.07 8.49 -18.97
C ALA A 56 7.35 8.94 -20.26
N ALA A 57 7.86 8.59 -21.45
CA ALA A 57 7.21 8.95 -22.72
C ALA A 57 5.81 8.34 -22.84
N THR A 58 5.60 7.19 -22.18
CA THR A 58 4.31 6.48 -22.20
C THR A 58 3.46 6.72 -20.97
N THR A 59 3.97 7.39 -19.93
CA THR A 59 3.30 7.46 -18.62
C THR A 59 3.13 8.85 -18.02
N SER A 60 3.88 9.86 -18.48
CA SER A 60 3.80 11.22 -17.95
C SER A 60 2.39 11.78 -17.99
N GLY A 61 1.96 12.41 -16.88
CA GLY A 61 0.63 13.02 -16.74
C GLY A 61 -0.53 12.03 -16.62
N LYS A 62 -0.27 10.72 -16.71
CA LYS A 62 -1.35 9.73 -16.62
C LYS A 62 -1.87 9.61 -15.20
N ARG A 63 -3.16 9.29 -15.12
CA ARG A 63 -3.79 8.85 -13.89
C ARG A 63 -3.23 7.50 -13.46
N VAL A 64 -2.69 7.41 -12.25
CA VAL A 64 -1.91 6.27 -11.76
C VAL A 64 -2.49 5.69 -10.48
N VAL A 65 -2.47 4.36 -10.37
CA VAL A 65 -2.73 3.64 -9.12
C VAL A 65 -1.43 3.07 -8.60
N VAL A 66 -1.16 3.31 -7.32
CA VAL A 66 0.01 2.79 -6.62
C VAL A 66 -0.30 1.41 -6.05
N ILE A 67 0.62 0.47 -6.21
CA ILE A 67 0.50 -0.91 -5.73
C ILE A 67 1.54 -1.17 -4.65
N GLU A 68 1.07 -1.67 -3.52
CA GLU A 68 1.86 -2.03 -2.33
C GLU A 68 1.54 -3.47 -1.91
N ASP A 69 2.46 -4.13 -1.20
CA ASP A 69 2.17 -5.43 -0.59
C ASP A 69 1.41 -5.27 0.74
N LEU A 70 1.95 -4.46 1.65
CA LEU A 70 1.52 -4.35 3.04
C LEU A 70 1.43 -2.90 3.50
N LEU A 71 0.27 -2.51 4.00
CA LEU A 71 0.04 -1.22 4.63
C LEU A 71 0.20 -1.31 6.16
N SER A 72 1.29 -0.74 6.68
CA SER A 72 1.49 -0.52 8.12
C SER A 72 0.98 0.87 8.54
N THR A 73 1.87 1.86 8.66
CA THR A 73 1.53 3.27 8.93
C THR A 73 1.25 4.08 7.67
N GLY A 74 1.58 3.53 6.49
CA GLY A 74 1.42 4.20 5.19
C GLY A 74 2.53 5.17 4.80
N LYS A 75 3.53 5.44 5.65
CA LYS A 75 4.56 6.46 5.37
C LYS A 75 5.37 6.21 4.09
N SER A 76 5.89 4.99 3.89
CA SER A 76 6.64 4.63 2.67
C SER A 76 5.77 4.75 1.43
N SER A 77 4.53 4.29 1.52
CA SER A 77 3.58 4.31 0.42
C SER A 77 3.19 5.74 0.05
N LEU A 78 3.02 6.62 1.04
CA LEU A 78 2.74 8.04 0.81
C LEU A 78 3.95 8.81 0.25
N GLN A 79 5.18 8.44 0.60
CA GLN A 79 6.38 8.98 -0.06
C GLN A 79 6.37 8.67 -1.56
N ALA A 80 5.94 7.46 -1.95
CA ALA A 80 5.79 7.12 -3.36
C ALA A 80 4.68 7.93 -4.05
N VAL A 81 3.55 8.14 -3.37
CA VAL A 81 2.45 9.00 -3.85
C VAL A 81 2.93 10.44 -4.06
N GLU A 82 3.68 11.00 -3.11
CA GLU A 82 4.25 12.34 -3.20
C GLU A 82 5.24 12.46 -4.35
N ALA A 83 6.11 11.47 -4.53
CA ALA A 83 7.05 11.41 -5.65
C ALA A 83 6.34 11.46 -7.02
N LEU A 84 5.26 10.67 -7.16
CA LEU A 84 4.45 10.64 -8.38
C LEU A 84 3.75 11.98 -8.62
N ARG A 85 3.14 12.56 -7.58
CA ARG A 85 2.49 13.89 -7.68
C ARG A 85 3.50 14.98 -8.05
N ALA A 86 4.68 14.98 -7.45
CA ALA A 86 5.75 15.92 -7.76
C ALA A 86 6.26 15.79 -9.21
N ALA A 87 6.18 14.59 -9.78
CA ALA A 87 6.48 14.31 -11.19
C ALA A 87 5.29 14.56 -12.14
N GLY A 88 4.17 15.10 -11.66
CA GLY A 88 3.02 15.49 -12.47
C GLY A 88 2.01 14.37 -12.77
N TYR A 89 2.07 13.24 -12.07
CA TYR A 89 1.07 12.18 -12.21
C TYR A 89 -0.21 12.53 -11.42
N ASP A 90 -1.37 12.18 -11.98
CA ASP A 90 -2.65 12.21 -11.28
C ASP A 90 -2.80 10.92 -10.44
N VAL A 91 -2.43 10.96 -9.16
CA VAL A 91 -2.50 9.77 -8.31
C VAL A 91 -3.96 9.52 -7.90
N ALA A 92 -4.56 8.47 -8.46
CA ALA A 92 -5.94 8.08 -8.18
C ALA A 92 -6.12 7.51 -6.77
N GLY A 93 -5.07 6.86 -6.25
CA GLY A 93 -5.06 6.23 -4.94
C GLY A 93 -4.07 5.06 -4.87
N LEU A 94 -4.21 4.26 -3.82
CA LEU A 94 -3.34 3.13 -3.53
C LEU A 94 -4.12 1.83 -3.30
N ALA A 95 -3.64 0.73 -3.86
CA ALA A 95 -4.11 -0.61 -3.54
C ALA A 95 -3.00 -1.40 -2.85
N ALA A 96 -3.33 -2.09 -1.74
CA ALA A 96 -2.44 -3.03 -1.10
C ALA A 96 -3.07 -4.42 -0.94
N ILE A 97 -2.25 -5.45 -0.77
CA ILE A 97 -2.79 -6.79 -0.47
C ILE A 97 -3.33 -6.81 0.95
N PHE A 98 -2.56 -6.31 1.92
CA PHE A 98 -2.87 -6.44 3.33
C PHE A 98 -2.70 -5.13 4.08
N THR A 99 -3.39 -4.99 5.21
CA THR A 99 -3.13 -3.93 6.18
C THR A 99 -3.23 -4.45 7.60
N TYR A 100 -2.41 -3.90 8.50
CA TYR A 100 -2.61 -4.08 9.94
C TYR A 100 -3.87 -3.36 10.46
N GLY A 101 -4.39 -2.38 9.72
CA GLY A 101 -5.57 -1.62 10.11
C GLY A 101 -5.29 -0.67 11.27
N PHE A 102 -4.10 -0.07 11.34
CA PHE A 102 -3.77 0.94 12.33
C PHE A 102 -4.46 2.26 12.00
N ASP A 103 -5.06 2.91 13.00
CA ASP A 103 -5.79 4.18 12.82
C ASP A 103 -4.89 5.29 12.25
N ILE A 104 -3.60 5.29 12.63
CA ILE A 104 -2.61 6.24 12.09
C ILE A 104 -2.43 6.12 10.57
N ALA A 105 -2.64 4.93 9.99
CA ALA A 105 -2.62 4.78 8.54
C ALA A 105 -3.79 5.53 7.91
N ASP A 106 -5.00 5.34 8.42
CA ASP A 106 -6.20 6.03 7.95
C ASP A 106 -6.06 7.55 8.06
N GLU A 107 -5.51 8.04 9.18
CA GLU A 107 -5.23 9.45 9.38
C GLU A 107 -4.23 9.99 8.34
N ASN A 108 -3.11 9.28 8.12
CA ASN A 108 -2.09 9.69 7.16
C ASN A 108 -2.65 9.74 5.73
N PHE A 109 -3.40 8.72 5.29
CA PHE A 109 -4.00 8.70 3.94
C PHE A 109 -5.09 9.76 3.76
N LYS A 110 -5.89 10.02 4.81
CA LYS A 110 -6.87 11.10 4.81
C LYS A 110 -6.19 12.47 4.68
N GLN A 111 -5.16 12.73 5.49
CA GLN A 111 -4.40 13.99 5.42
C GLN A 111 -3.73 14.20 4.06
N ALA A 112 -3.22 13.12 3.47
CA ALA A 112 -2.61 13.14 2.15
C ALA A 112 -3.64 13.23 0.99
N ASN A 113 -4.94 13.25 1.28
CA ASN A 113 -6.01 13.17 0.27
C ASN A 113 -5.74 12.03 -0.74
N CYS A 114 -5.41 10.85 -0.22
CA CYS A 114 -5.10 9.68 -1.02
C CYS A 114 -6.03 8.54 -0.59
N PRO A 115 -7.07 8.20 -1.38
CA PRO A 115 -7.90 7.06 -1.06
C PRO A 115 -7.10 5.77 -1.24
N TYR A 116 -7.34 4.78 -0.39
CA TYR A 116 -6.74 3.47 -0.54
C TYR A 116 -7.77 2.33 -0.44
N VAL A 117 -7.38 1.15 -0.90
CA VAL A 117 -8.14 -0.11 -0.78
C VAL A 117 -7.18 -1.25 -0.45
N THR A 118 -7.64 -2.22 0.35
CA THR A 118 -6.89 -3.43 0.66
C THR A 118 -7.70 -4.67 0.34
N LEU A 119 -7.02 -5.73 -0.11
CA LEU A 119 -7.69 -7.02 -0.40
C LEU A 119 -8.03 -7.79 0.87
N SER A 120 -7.21 -7.64 1.90
CA SER A 120 -7.41 -8.24 3.21
C SER A 120 -6.88 -7.32 4.31
N ASN A 121 -7.15 -7.67 5.55
CA ASN A 121 -6.74 -6.92 6.73
C ASN A 121 -6.52 -7.86 7.93
N TYR A 122 -5.90 -7.32 8.97
CA TYR A 122 -5.56 -8.06 10.18
C TYR A 122 -6.77 -8.69 10.86
N ASN A 123 -7.91 -7.99 10.93
CA ASN A 123 -9.11 -8.52 11.55
C ASN A 123 -9.65 -9.74 10.78
N ALA A 124 -9.60 -9.70 9.45
CA ALA A 124 -9.97 -10.85 8.61
C ALA A 124 -8.99 -12.03 8.81
N LEU A 125 -7.70 -11.75 8.95
CA LEU A 125 -6.68 -12.77 9.19
C LEU A 125 -6.88 -13.49 10.53
N ILE A 126 -7.03 -12.74 11.64
CA ILE A 126 -7.20 -13.35 12.97
C ILE A 126 -8.52 -14.12 13.07
N LYS A 127 -9.58 -13.60 12.44
CA LYS A 127 -10.88 -14.29 12.38
C LYS A 127 -10.74 -15.63 11.64
N TYR A 128 -10.11 -15.62 10.47
CA TYR A 128 -9.87 -16.85 9.71
C TYR A 128 -9.01 -17.84 10.51
N ALA A 129 -7.97 -17.35 11.19
CA ALA A 129 -7.07 -18.18 11.99
C ALA A 129 -7.78 -18.84 13.17
N GLU A 130 -8.70 -18.13 13.85
CA GLU A 130 -9.55 -18.67 14.91
C GLU A 130 -10.52 -19.73 14.37
N GLU A 131 -11.23 -19.43 13.27
CA GLU A 131 -12.19 -20.34 12.62
C GLU A 131 -11.54 -21.66 12.18
N HIS A 132 -10.26 -21.64 11.82
CA HIS A 132 -9.49 -22.80 11.38
C HIS A 132 -8.55 -23.36 12.47
N GLN A 133 -8.72 -22.94 13.72
CA GLN A 133 -7.99 -23.46 14.89
C GLN A 133 -6.46 -23.31 14.80
N PHE A 134 -5.96 -22.35 14.03
CA PHE A 134 -4.53 -21.98 14.05
C PHE A 134 -4.16 -21.22 15.34
N ILE A 135 -5.15 -20.55 15.92
CA ILE A 135 -5.06 -19.81 17.18
C ILE A 135 -6.31 -20.11 18.02
N ASN A 136 -6.23 -19.91 19.34
CA ASN A 136 -7.38 -20.02 20.23
C ASN A 136 -7.92 -18.63 20.63
N GLU A 137 -9.07 -18.61 21.33
CA GLU A 137 -9.73 -17.37 21.77
C GLU A 137 -8.82 -16.46 22.63
N LYS A 138 -7.93 -17.03 23.45
CA LYS A 138 -6.98 -16.24 24.25
C LYS A 138 -5.96 -15.53 23.37
N ASP A 139 -5.49 -16.20 22.33
CA ASP A 139 -4.57 -15.63 21.34
C ASP A 139 -5.26 -14.50 20.57
N VAL A 140 -6.54 -14.65 20.20
CA VAL A 140 -7.32 -13.61 19.51
C VAL A 140 -7.36 -12.31 20.32
N ASN A 141 -7.62 -12.40 21.62
CA ASN A 141 -7.63 -11.22 22.49
C ASN A 141 -6.26 -10.54 22.55
N LEU A 142 -5.18 -11.33 22.67
CA LEU A 142 -3.81 -10.80 22.67
C LEU A 142 -3.46 -10.11 21.34
N LEU A 143 -3.81 -10.73 20.22
CA LEU A 143 -3.55 -10.21 18.87
C LEU A 143 -4.35 -8.92 18.60
N ARG A 144 -5.59 -8.82 19.10
CA ARG A 144 -6.37 -7.57 19.05
C ARG A 144 -5.72 -6.45 19.85
N GLN A 145 -5.30 -6.73 21.09
CA GLN A 145 -4.63 -5.74 21.93
C GLN A 145 -3.31 -5.24 21.31
N TRP A 146 -2.53 -6.15 20.72
CA TRP A 146 -1.34 -5.78 19.96
C TRP A 146 -1.68 -4.81 18.81
N ARG A 147 -2.73 -5.08 18.05
CA ARG A 147 -3.13 -4.23 16.91
C ARG A 147 -3.52 -2.82 17.35
N GLU A 148 -4.22 -2.69 18.48
CA GLU A 148 -4.64 -1.40 19.03
C GLU A 148 -3.47 -0.58 19.55
N ASN A 149 -2.50 -1.23 20.21
CA ASN A 149 -1.38 -0.56 20.85
C ASN A 149 -0.04 -1.26 20.54
N PRO A 150 0.40 -1.29 19.27
CA PRO A 150 1.57 -2.07 18.88
C PRO A 150 2.87 -1.53 19.48
N SER A 151 2.92 -0.22 19.79
CA SER A 151 4.10 0.44 20.36
C SER A 151 4.32 0.18 21.85
N THR A 152 3.28 -0.18 22.60
CA THR A 152 3.35 -0.45 24.05
C THR A 152 3.12 -1.95 24.36
N TRP A 153 3.05 -2.78 23.32
CA TRP A 153 2.85 -4.20 23.47
C TRP A 153 4.06 -4.86 24.17
N GLY A 154 3.78 -5.63 25.23
CA GLY A 154 4.80 -6.25 26.08
C GLY A 154 5.09 -5.50 27.39
N GLU A 155 4.77 -4.21 27.49
CA GLU A 155 4.89 -3.45 28.75
C GLU A 155 3.76 -3.82 29.74
N MET A 156 2.56 -4.14 29.23
CA MET A 156 1.45 -4.65 30.05
C MET A 156 1.60 -6.12 30.46
N ALA A 157 2.48 -6.89 29.81
CA ALA A 157 2.73 -8.29 30.16
C ALA A 157 3.75 -8.46 31.31
N ALA A 158 4.38 -7.35 31.73
CA ALA A 158 5.40 -7.30 32.78
C ALA A 158 4.90 -6.66 34.10
N SER A 159 3.61 -6.33 34.19
CA SER A 159 2.96 -5.75 35.37
C SER A 159 1.95 -6.68 36.03
#